data_AF-A0A7R9F9S2-F1
#
_entry.id   AF-A0A7R9F9S2-F1
#
_cell.length_a   1.000
_cell.length_b   1.000
_cell.length_c   1.000
_cell.angle_alpha   90.00
_cell.angle_beta   90.00
_cell.angle_gamma   90.00
#
_symmetry.space_group_name_H-M   'P 1'
#
loop_
_entity.id
_entity.type
_entity.pdbx_description
1 polymer ?
#
loop_
_entity_poly.entity_id
_entity_poly.type
_entity_poly.pdbx_seq_one_letter_code
_entity_poly.pdbx_strand_id
1 'polypeptide(L)'
;MSRSVTLLKKAYHKVSLLVHPDRVDENEKIEATEKFKVLGKVHSILNDKDKRKVYDETGSVGDDETADRDWNLYWDIIYKNITVEDISNYEKKYK
;
A
#
# COMPACT_ATOMS: atom_id res chain seq x y z
N MET A 1 -13.23 6.83 -16.63
CA MET A 1 -11.78 6.75 -16.31
C MET A 1 -11.42 5.98 -15.01
N SER A 2 -12.28 5.18 -14.37
CA SER A 2 -12.04 4.72 -12.98
C SER A 2 -11.31 3.36 -12.77
N ARG A 3 -10.92 2.64 -13.82
CA ARG A 3 -10.35 1.27 -13.67
C ARG A 3 -8.93 1.23 -13.09
N SER A 4 -8.09 2.23 -13.37
CA SER A 4 -6.67 2.18 -13.01
C SER A 4 -6.39 2.33 -11.51
N VAL A 5 -7.15 3.18 -10.80
CA VAL A 5 -6.88 3.48 -9.38
C VAL A 5 -7.27 2.31 -8.48
N THR A 6 -8.40 1.65 -8.77
CA THR A 6 -8.85 0.47 -8.02
C THR A 6 -7.94 -0.73 -8.23
N LEU A 7 -7.41 -0.90 -9.45
CA LEU A 7 -6.43 -1.96 -9.75
C LEU A 7 -5.08 -1.69 -9.06
N LEU A 8 -4.62 -0.43 -9.04
CA LEU A 8 -3.41 -0.04 -8.32
C LEU A 8 -3.51 -0.34 -6.82
N LYS A 9 -4.62 0.04 -6.17
CA LYS A 9 -4.85 -0.27 -4.75
C LYS A 9 -4.88 -1.77 -4.47
N LYS A 10 -5.48 -2.56 -5.36
CA LYS A 10 -5.52 -4.03 -5.23
C LYS A 10 -4.15 -4.66 -5.46
N ALA A 11 -3.39 -4.19 -6.43
CA ALA A 11 -2.05 -4.66 -6.71
C ALA A 11 -1.10 -4.32 -5.56
N TYR A 12 -1.15 -3.07 -5.08
CA TYR A 12 -0.40 -2.63 -3.90
C TYR A 12 -0.70 -3.50 -2.69
N HIS A 13 -1.98 -3.75 -2.38
CA HIS A 13 -2.41 -4.62 -1.28
C HIS A 13 -1.82 -6.03 -1.36
N LYS A 14 -1.84 -6.63 -2.56
CA LYS A 14 -1.31 -7.99 -2.76
C LYS A 14 0.19 -8.04 -2.53
N VAL A 15 0.93 -7.09 -3.10
CA VAL A 15 2.40 -7.08 -2.97
C VAL A 15 2.81 -6.70 -1.56
N SER A 16 2.10 -5.77 -0.92
CA SER A 16 2.39 -5.31 0.45
C SER A 16 2.24 -6.44 1.46
N LEU A 17 1.28 -7.36 1.28
CA LEU A 17 1.16 -8.58 2.08
C LEU A 17 2.33 -9.56 1.89
N LEU A 18 2.94 -9.61 0.71
CA LEU A 18 4.05 -10.52 0.42
C LEU A 18 5.36 -10.04 1.03
N VAL A 19 5.55 -8.72 1.13
CA VAL A 19 6.78 -8.10 1.65
C VAL A 19 6.58 -7.49 3.04
N HIS A 20 5.51 -7.84 3.74
CA HIS A 20 5.27 -7.31 5.08
C HIS A 20 6.23 -7.98 6.08
N PRO A 21 7.00 -7.22 6.88
CA PRO A 21 7.98 -7.79 7.83
C PRO A 21 7.34 -8.67 8.91
N ASP A 22 6.05 -8.48 9.20
CA ASP A 22 5.27 -9.33 10.13
C ASP A 22 4.90 -10.71 9.54
N ARG A 23 4.97 -10.87 8.21
CA ARG A 23 4.52 -12.08 7.50
C ARG A 23 5.65 -12.95 6.96
N VAL A 24 6.90 -12.57 7.24
CA VAL A 24 8.11 -13.25 6.77
C VAL A 24 8.95 -13.73 7.97
N ASP A 25 9.83 -14.69 7.72
CA ASP A 25 10.78 -15.18 8.72
C ASP A 25 11.79 -14.09 9.12
N GLU A 26 12.38 -14.22 10.31
CA GLU A 26 13.29 -13.22 10.89
C GLU A 26 14.49 -12.90 9.98
N ASN A 27 14.97 -13.88 9.23
CA ASN A 27 16.07 -13.74 8.28
C ASN A 27 15.70 -12.90 7.04
N GLU A 28 14.41 -12.86 6.69
CA GLU A 28 13.89 -12.15 5.53
C GLU A 28 13.29 -10.79 5.89
N LYS A 29 13.10 -10.49 7.18
CA LYS A 29 12.54 -9.21 7.66
C LYS A 29 13.27 -7.99 7.11
N ILE A 30 14.60 -8.05 7.00
CA ILE A 30 15.41 -6.92 6.49
C ILE A 30 15.07 -6.66 5.03
N GLU A 31 15.11 -7.71 4.20
CA GLU A 31 14.81 -7.61 2.77
C GLU A 31 13.35 -7.22 2.52
N ALA A 32 12.42 -7.81 3.29
CA ALA A 32 11.01 -7.48 3.25
C ALA A 32 10.77 -6.00 3.61
N THR A 33 11.44 -5.49 4.64
CA THR A 33 11.37 -4.07 5.04
C THR A 33 11.85 -3.15 3.93
N GLU A 34 12.97 -3.46 3.27
CA GLU A 34 13.46 -2.66 2.14
C GLU A 34 12.50 -2.68 0.96
N LYS A 35 12.01 -3.86 0.57
CA LYS A 35 11.02 -4.01 -0.50
C LYS A 35 9.72 -3.28 -0.17
N PHE A 36 9.27 -3.33 1.08
CA PHE A 36 8.07 -2.65 1.54
C PHE A 36 8.22 -1.13 1.51
N LYS A 37 9.38 -0.60 1.94
CA LYS A 37 9.72 0.83 1.81
C LYS A 37 9.63 1.30 0.37
N VAL A 38 10.23 0.55 -0.56
CA VAL A 38 10.18 0.86 -2.00
C VAL A 38 8.73 0.81 -2.51
N LEU A 39 7.97 -0.21 -2.11
CA LEU A 39 6.58 -0.37 -2.50
C LEU A 39 5.71 0.81 -2.02
N GLY A 40 5.89 1.25 -0.76
CA GLY A 40 5.20 2.40 -0.18
C GLY A 40 5.51 3.70 -0.94
N LYS A 41 6.78 3.92 -1.31
CA LYS A 41 7.19 5.04 -2.17
C LYS A 41 6.47 5.00 -3.51
N VAL A 42 6.56 3.89 -4.24
CA VAL A 42 5.91 3.71 -5.55
C VAL A 42 4.40 3.97 -5.46
N HIS A 43 3.74 3.45 -4.42
CA HIS A 43 2.31 3.67 -4.24
C HIS A 43 1.99 5.14 -3.94
N SER A 44 2.76 5.83 -3.10
CA SER A 44 2.60 7.26 -2.81
C SER A 44 2.67 8.11 -4.08
N ILE A 45 3.61 7.79 -4.97
CA ILE A 45 3.79 8.47 -6.25
C ILE A 45 2.66 8.16 -7.22
N LEU A 46 2.31 6.88 -7.39
CA LEU A 46 1.30 6.47 -8.37
C LEU A 46 -0.13 6.82 -7.95
N ASN A 47 -0.38 6.96 -6.65
CA ASN A 47 -1.68 7.33 -6.10
C ASN A 47 -1.96 8.84 -6.25
N ASP A 48 -0.92 9.68 -6.20
CA ASP A 48 -1.02 11.13 -6.41
C ASP A 48 -0.77 11.47 -7.87
N LYS A 49 -1.74 12.11 -8.53
CA LYS A 49 -1.63 12.41 -9.97
C LYS A 49 -0.54 13.41 -10.27
N ASP A 50 -0.30 14.38 -9.39
CA ASP A 50 0.73 15.40 -9.57
C ASP A 50 2.11 14.77 -9.37
N LYS A 51 2.29 13.95 -8.32
CA LYS A 51 3.55 13.21 -8.13
C LYS A 51 3.82 12.22 -9.26
N ARG A 52 2.80 11.52 -9.74
CA ARG A 52 2.92 10.61 -10.89
C ARG A 52 3.34 11.36 -12.14
N LYS A 53 2.73 12.50 -12.42
CA LYS A 53 3.07 13.32 -13.59
C LYS A 53 4.52 13.79 -13.51
N VAL A 54 4.96 14.26 -12.35
CA VAL A 54 6.36 14.64 -12.12
C VAL A 54 7.30 13.46 -12.33
N TYR A 55 6.96 12.26 -11.83
CA TYR A 55 7.77 11.07 -12.07
C TYR A 55 7.82 10.67 -13.55
N ASP A 56 6.69 10.70 -14.25
CA ASP A 56 6.60 10.40 -15.68
C ASP A 56 7.40 11.42 -16.52
N GLU A 57 7.48 12.68 -16.09
CA GLU A 57 8.19 13.77 -16.78
C GLU A 57 9.69 13.85 -16.44
N THR A 58 10.08 13.56 -15.20
CA THR A 58 11.46 13.75 -14.71
C THR A 58 12.23 12.45 -14.49
N GLY A 59 11.54 11.31 -14.43
CA GLY A 59 12.11 10.01 -14.06
C GLY A 59 12.66 9.93 -12.63
N SER A 60 12.52 11.01 -11.85
CA SER A 60 13.11 11.13 -10.53
C SER A 60 12.03 11.31 -9.47
N VAL A 61 12.22 10.64 -8.36
CA VAL A 61 11.37 10.77 -7.18
C VAL A 61 12.22 11.43 -6.12
N GLY A 62 11.94 12.71 -5.91
CA GLY A 62 12.56 13.50 -4.86
C GLY A 62 12.56 12.72 -3.54
N ASP A 63 13.62 12.92 -2.76
CA ASP A 63 13.91 12.17 -1.54
C ASP A 63 12.80 12.39 -0.50
N ASP A 64 11.70 11.66 -0.64
CA ASP A 64 10.52 11.78 0.22
C ASP A 64 10.80 10.91 1.46
N GLU A 65 10.84 11.57 2.62
CA GLU A 65 11.13 11.09 3.98
C GLU A 65 10.12 10.05 4.52
N THR A 66 9.66 9.15 3.66
CA THR A 66 8.78 8.03 3.99
C THR A 66 9.50 6.88 4.69
N ALA A 67 10.82 7.00 4.90
CA ALA A 67 11.64 5.94 5.48
C ALA A 67 11.34 5.63 6.95
N ASP A 68 10.66 6.54 7.67
CA ASP A 68 10.45 6.48 9.12
C ASP A 68 8.97 6.52 9.55
N ARG A 69 8.03 6.23 8.64
CA ARG A 69 6.62 6.09 9.01
C ARG A 69 6.35 4.71 9.58
N ASP A 70 5.62 4.66 10.70
CA ASP A 70 5.05 3.42 11.23
C ASP A 70 4.12 2.79 10.17
N TRP A 71 4.51 1.60 9.71
CA TRP A 71 3.86 0.88 8.63
C TRP A 71 2.43 0.45 8.99
N ASN A 72 2.19 0.16 10.27
CA ASN A 72 0.86 -0.25 10.75
C ASN A 72 -0.12 0.91 10.63
N LEU A 73 0.32 2.11 11.06
CA LEU A 73 -0.47 3.34 10.93
C LEU A 73 -0.73 3.68 9.46
N TYR A 74 0.25 3.50 8.58
CA TYR A 74 0.07 3.72 7.14
C TYR A 74 -0.98 2.78 6.54
N TRP A 75 -0.98 1.52 6.95
CA TRP A 75 -1.98 0.54 6.50
C TRP A 75 -3.37 0.82 7.03
N ASP A 76 -3.52 1.18 8.29
CA ASP A 76 -4.81 1.55 8.88
C ASP A 76 -5.46 2.74 8.16
N ILE A 77 -4.64 3.69 7.68
CA ILE A 77 -5.11 4.85 6.90
C ILE A 77 -5.61 4.44 5.50
N ILE A 78 -4.95 3.47 4.86
CA ILE A 78 -5.27 3.06 3.48
C ILE A 78 -6.38 2.00 3.44
N TYR A 79 -6.32 1.06 4.35
CA TYR A 79 -7.22 -0.07 4.48
C TYR A 79 -7.95 0.09 5.81
N LYS A 80 -9.14 0.72 5.77
CA LYS A 80 -10.03 0.76 6.93
C LYS A 80 -10.20 -0.65 7.48
N ASN A 81 -9.94 -0.83 8.77
CA ASN A 81 -10.14 -2.10 9.46
C ASN A 81 -11.57 -2.60 9.22
N ILE A 82 -11.68 -3.82 8.69
CA ILE A 82 -12.97 -4.50 8.50
C ILE A 82 -13.57 -4.70 9.88
N THR A 83 -14.72 -4.08 10.11
CA THR A 83 -15.43 -4.21 11.38
C THR A 83 -16.29 -5.49 11.37
N VAL A 84 -16.62 -6.00 12.55
CA VAL A 84 -17.60 -7.10 12.68
C VAL A 84 -18.94 -6.70 12.05
N GLU A 85 -19.27 -5.40 12.07
CA GLU A 85 -20.40 -4.79 11.37
C GLU A 85 -20.34 -4.99 9.84
N ASP A 86 -19.17 -4.82 9.22
CA ASP A 86 -18.96 -5.03 7.77
C ASP A 86 -19.15 -6.51 7.40
N ILE A 87 -18.71 -7.43 8.26
CA ILE A 87 -18.89 -8.88 8.08
C ILE A 87 -20.38 -9.24 8.16
N SER A 88 -21.08 -8.72 9.17
CA SER A 88 -22.52 -8.94 9.38
C SER A 88 -23.38 -8.36 8.23
N ASN A 89 -23.03 -7.16 7.75
CA ASN A 89 -23.69 -6.55 6.59
C ASN A 89 -23.41 -7.31 5.28
N TYR A 90 -22.22 -7.89 5.12
CA TYR A 90 -21.93 -8.76 3.97
C TYR A 90 -22.76 -10.05 4.04
N GLU A 91 -22.86 -10.69 5.20
CA GLU A 91 -23.69 -11.90 5.37
C GLU A 91 -25.16 -11.62 5.02
N LYS A 92 -25.73 -10.52 5.51
CA LYS A 92 -27.13 -10.12 5.20
C LYS A 92 -27.38 -9.77 3.74
N LYS A 93 -26.37 -9.37 2.98
CA LYS A 93 -26.51 -8.98 1.57
C LYS A 93 -26.61 -10.19 0.62
N TYR A 94 -26.17 -11.36 1.06
CA TYR A 94 -26.18 -12.61 0.28
C TYR A 94 -27.07 -13.69 0.91
N LYS A 95 -27.89 -13.32 1.89
CA LYS A 95 -28.92 -14.15 2.53
C LYS A 95 -30.29 -13.61 2.14
#